data_AF-A0A6G8F370-F1
#
_entry.id   AF-A0A6G8F370-F1
#
_cell.length_a   1.000
_cell.length_b   1.000
_cell.length_c   1.000
_cell.angle_alpha   90.00
_cell.angle_beta   90.00
_cell.angle_gamma   90.00
#
_symmetry.space_group_name_H-M   'P 1'
#
loop_
_entity.id
_entity.type
_entity.pdbx_description
1 polymer ?
#
loop_
_entity_poly.entity_id
_entity_poly.type
_entity_poly.pdbx_seq_one_letter_code
_entity_poly.pdbx_strand_id
1 'polypeptide(L)'
;MFAPLCTETKEIFENAVKTLSEKGTLFVMPAFYPQRGGILQEVVSLGGKAVIAGGAPQQQLFDGITQYSPGYDTTGISETAKEIYKIVRAIPDEAVRGKDVALFVEAPVARHWSNNMRIKKANIVSSNEQNLRSFFEEKTNLEKILKTAGLEDCFIPSEVVVSEKLTSKDMAQLYEKYKGATGKVVLQSCGAENVESGGGKGTSIVSNSEEFCQTIVQHTGHVKVASFIEGCCSNVSMFVGNRLPDKDGTGVVKGELLPQDNAFAPETLDILLQRGAELGIQDKDILVLATRGTLKAVGDKNLTKSSSNGVGNALGHNFSDDINDKIFEISQKLGMLMGKCGKVGLCGADLMIDQNNHVWINEVNDRQQGPTEQLSLDAESAGLVGIHRLAFIANYADCSHPRVQKLFYQLQQVSGKMYAQSLQSDGSFYIKMMGKQAGNATAQIDLEPGIYAVRKQKDGSWKWDFSKKYATAPNIDLKNDEIYLKLSGVSLHKGQTVPSGAQILRIVGKAKNGSSPFQMNGAKVSLNEKWRPITDSLYASMFGAQYNRQFTLAAIRQGSSRE
;
A
#
# COMPACT_ATOMS: atom_id res chain seq x y z
N MET A 1 -10.32 -16.78 22.57
CA MET A 1 -9.99 -15.43 23.07
C MET A 1 -10.28 -14.35 22.02
N PHE A 2 -9.80 -14.47 20.78
CA PHE A 2 -9.90 -13.38 19.79
C PHE A 2 -11.23 -13.31 19.02
N ALA A 3 -11.93 -14.43 18.81
CA ALA A 3 -13.21 -14.44 18.09
C ALA A 3 -14.28 -13.48 18.69
N PRO A 4 -14.43 -13.36 20.03
CA PRO A 4 -15.26 -12.31 20.62
C PRO A 4 -14.82 -10.89 20.26
N LEU A 5 -13.52 -10.59 20.25
CA LEU A 5 -13.01 -9.26 19.86
C LEU A 5 -13.25 -8.98 18.37
N CYS A 6 -13.10 -9.99 17.51
CA CYS A 6 -13.42 -9.90 16.10
C CYS A 6 -14.90 -9.59 15.87
N THR A 7 -15.79 -10.29 16.59
CA THR A 7 -17.24 -10.07 16.55
C THR A 7 -17.59 -8.67 17.03
N GLU A 8 -17.02 -8.26 18.17
CA GLU A 8 -17.20 -6.92 18.75
C GLU A 8 -16.77 -5.80 17.79
N THR A 9 -15.62 -6.00 17.11
CA THR A 9 -15.12 -5.05 16.10
C THR A 9 -16.11 -4.93 14.94
N LYS A 10 -16.65 -6.06 14.47
CA LYS A 10 -17.63 -6.07 13.39
C LYS A 10 -18.91 -5.34 13.80
N GLU A 11 -19.43 -5.61 14.99
CA GLU A 11 -20.65 -4.97 15.48
C GLU A 11 -20.48 -3.45 15.66
N ILE A 12 -19.33 -2.99 16.18
CA ILE A 12 -19.03 -1.55 16.28
C ILE A 12 -18.95 -0.89 14.90
N PHE A 13 -18.29 -1.54 13.94
CA PHE A 13 -18.24 -1.05 12.56
C PHE A 13 -19.65 -0.95 11.95
N GLU A 14 -20.47 -2.00 12.07
CA GLU A 14 -21.84 -2.01 11.57
C GLU A 14 -22.67 -0.88 12.19
N ASN A 15 -22.53 -0.65 13.49
CA ASN A 15 -23.22 0.43 14.19
C ASN A 15 -22.75 1.82 13.74
N ALA A 16 -21.45 2.00 13.48
CA ALA A 16 -20.92 3.26 12.95
C ALA A 16 -21.50 3.55 11.55
N VAL A 17 -21.56 2.54 10.69
CA VAL A 17 -22.16 2.66 9.35
C VAL A 17 -23.65 3.00 9.44
N LYS A 18 -24.42 2.28 10.26
CA LYS A 18 -25.85 2.54 10.46
C LYS A 18 -26.09 3.97 10.97
N THR A 19 -25.34 4.39 12.00
CA THR A 19 -25.46 5.74 12.58
C THR A 19 -25.20 6.83 11.55
N LEU A 20 -24.15 6.70 10.73
CA LEU A 20 -23.86 7.68 9.67
C LEU A 20 -24.93 7.64 8.57
N SER A 21 -25.42 6.45 8.22
CA SER A 21 -26.44 6.26 7.18
C SER A 21 -27.80 6.83 7.59
N GLU A 22 -28.21 6.66 8.85
CA GLU A 22 -29.42 7.24 9.43
C GLU A 22 -29.38 8.78 9.45
N LYS A 23 -28.19 9.36 9.62
CA LYS A 23 -27.94 10.81 9.46
C LYS A 23 -27.92 11.26 7.99
N GLY A 24 -28.09 10.36 7.03
CA GLY A 24 -28.03 10.67 5.60
C GLY A 24 -26.62 10.98 5.09
N THR A 25 -25.58 10.60 5.82
CA THR A 25 -24.19 10.86 5.43
C THR A 25 -23.80 10.03 4.20
N LEU A 26 -23.18 10.68 3.21
CA LEU A 26 -22.62 10.04 2.03
C LEU A 26 -21.15 9.68 2.24
N PHE A 27 -20.78 8.43 2.00
CA PHE A 27 -19.38 8.02 1.99
C PHE A 27 -18.76 8.39 0.64
N VAL A 28 -17.67 9.15 0.64
CA VAL A 28 -17.00 9.61 -0.59
C VAL A 28 -15.55 9.19 -0.56
N MET A 29 -15.10 8.46 -1.57
CA MET A 29 -13.69 8.07 -1.74
C MET A 29 -13.14 8.58 -3.07
N PRO A 30 -12.53 9.78 -3.08
CA PRO A 30 -11.67 10.18 -4.18
C PRO A 30 -10.29 9.51 -4.00
N ALA A 31 -9.78 8.83 -5.03
CA ALA A 31 -8.57 8.03 -4.89
C ALA A 31 -7.78 7.89 -6.21
N PHE A 32 -6.45 7.81 -6.08
CA PHE A 32 -5.59 7.35 -7.18
C PHE A 32 -5.76 5.86 -7.46
N TYR A 33 -5.98 5.07 -6.39
CA TYR A 33 -6.12 3.61 -6.43
C TYR A 33 -7.49 3.16 -5.92
N PRO A 34 -8.59 3.39 -6.67
CA PRO A 34 -9.95 3.10 -6.22
C PRO A 34 -10.18 1.61 -5.88
N GLN A 35 -9.37 0.69 -6.40
CA GLN A 35 -9.41 -0.74 -6.06
C GLN A 35 -9.16 -1.06 -4.59
N ARG A 36 -8.68 -0.09 -3.79
CA ARG A 36 -8.48 -0.23 -2.35
C ARG A 36 -9.72 0.13 -1.52
N GLY A 37 -10.82 0.52 -2.17
CA GLY A 37 -12.09 0.90 -1.55
C GLY A 37 -13.01 -0.25 -1.16
N GLY A 38 -12.53 -1.51 -1.08
CA GLY A 38 -13.38 -2.68 -0.88
C GLY A 38 -14.22 -2.63 0.40
N ILE A 39 -13.75 -1.95 1.45
CA ILE A 39 -14.53 -1.73 2.68
C ILE A 39 -15.84 -0.96 2.44
N LEU A 40 -15.90 -0.13 1.39
CA LEU A 40 -17.12 0.60 1.03
C LEU A 40 -18.21 -0.32 0.46
N GLN A 41 -17.86 -1.51 -0.04
CA GLN A 41 -18.88 -2.51 -0.41
C GLN A 41 -19.62 -3.03 0.81
N GLU A 42 -18.91 -3.20 1.94
CA GLU A 42 -19.52 -3.58 3.21
C GLU A 42 -20.38 -2.42 3.77
N VAL A 43 -19.94 -1.17 3.60
CA VAL A 43 -20.77 0.00 3.93
C VAL A 43 -22.10 -0.01 3.16
N VAL A 44 -22.06 -0.25 1.85
CA VAL A 44 -23.28 -0.30 1.02
C VAL A 44 -24.16 -1.49 1.36
N SER A 45 -23.59 -2.67 1.62
CA SER A 45 -24.39 -3.85 2.00
C SER A 45 -25.10 -3.68 3.36
N LEU A 46 -24.60 -2.78 4.21
CA LEU A 46 -25.20 -2.40 5.49
C LEU A 46 -26.22 -1.24 5.37
N GLY A 47 -26.55 -0.81 4.15
CA GLY A 47 -27.54 0.25 3.89
C GLY A 47 -26.96 1.66 3.74
N GLY A 48 -25.63 1.80 3.79
CA GLY A 48 -24.95 3.07 3.51
C GLY A 48 -24.96 3.43 2.02
N LYS A 49 -24.63 4.70 1.74
CA LYS A 49 -24.45 5.19 0.36
C LYS A 49 -23.00 5.56 0.16
N ALA A 50 -22.38 5.08 -0.91
CA ALA A 50 -21.00 5.37 -1.24
C ALA A 50 -20.83 5.81 -2.69
N VAL A 51 -19.86 6.70 -2.92
CA VAL A 51 -19.36 7.05 -4.27
C VAL A 51 -17.84 7.03 -4.27
N ILE A 52 -17.26 6.65 -5.41
CA ILE A 52 -15.83 6.63 -5.65
C ILE A 52 -15.50 7.58 -6.80
N ALA A 53 -14.37 8.27 -6.72
CA ALA A 53 -13.82 9.01 -7.85
C ALA A 53 -12.36 8.60 -8.12
N GLY A 54 -12.04 8.41 -9.40
CA GLY A 54 -10.74 7.90 -9.86
C GLY A 54 -10.88 6.61 -10.64
N GLY A 55 -9.75 6.06 -11.06
CA GLY A 55 -9.68 4.88 -11.90
C GLY A 55 -9.79 5.17 -13.39
N ALA A 56 -9.71 4.12 -14.20
CA ALA A 56 -9.75 4.21 -15.65
C ALA A 56 -11.11 4.72 -16.19
N PRO A 57 -11.17 5.25 -17.42
CA PRO A 57 -12.44 5.63 -18.05
C PRO A 57 -13.44 4.48 -18.04
N GLN A 58 -14.70 4.77 -17.67
CA GLN A 58 -15.81 3.79 -17.61
C GLN A 58 -15.57 2.60 -16.66
N GLN A 59 -14.57 2.68 -15.78
CA GLN A 59 -14.29 1.65 -14.80
C GLN A 59 -15.39 1.61 -13.73
N GLN A 60 -15.86 0.40 -13.44
CA GLN A 60 -16.80 0.10 -12.36
C GLN A 60 -16.23 -1.06 -11.55
N LEU A 61 -15.63 -0.77 -10.39
CA LEU A 61 -14.90 -1.78 -9.60
C LEU A 61 -15.77 -2.56 -8.63
N PHE A 62 -16.86 -1.94 -8.16
CA PHE A 62 -17.64 -2.46 -7.04
C PHE A 62 -19.13 -2.33 -7.34
N ASP A 63 -19.87 -3.41 -7.14
CA ASP A 63 -21.32 -3.41 -7.32
C ASP A 63 -21.99 -2.48 -6.31
N GLY A 64 -22.97 -1.70 -6.76
CA GLY A 64 -23.75 -0.80 -5.90
C GLY A 64 -23.07 0.52 -5.50
N ILE A 65 -21.85 0.79 -5.97
CA ILE A 65 -21.12 2.04 -5.69
C ILE A 65 -20.93 2.82 -6.99
N THR A 66 -21.48 4.02 -7.10
CA THR A 66 -21.24 4.85 -8.29
C THR A 66 -19.76 5.25 -8.36
N GLN A 67 -19.12 5.00 -9.51
CA GLN A 67 -17.73 5.40 -9.76
C GLN A 67 -17.65 6.49 -10.84
N TYR A 68 -16.98 7.60 -10.51
CA TYR A 68 -16.71 8.71 -11.43
C TYR A 68 -15.26 8.68 -11.88
N SER A 69 -15.00 8.74 -13.19
CA SER A 69 -13.64 8.82 -13.73
C SER A 69 -13.33 10.23 -14.23
N PRO A 70 -12.11 10.76 -14.02
CA PRO A 70 -11.68 12.04 -14.59
C PRO A 70 -11.37 11.96 -16.09
N GLY A 71 -11.62 10.82 -16.75
CA GLY A 71 -11.41 10.62 -18.19
C GLY A 71 -10.03 10.04 -18.55
N TYR A 72 -9.24 9.63 -17.56
CA TYR A 72 -7.95 8.94 -17.73
C TYR A 72 -7.68 8.01 -16.53
N ASP A 73 -6.74 7.08 -16.67
CA ASP A 73 -6.37 6.14 -15.61
C ASP A 73 -5.52 6.82 -14.53
N THR A 74 -6.01 6.80 -13.29
CA THR A 74 -5.37 7.45 -12.13
C THR A 74 -4.32 6.58 -11.43
N THR A 75 -4.17 5.30 -11.79
CA THR A 75 -3.34 4.33 -11.04
C THR A 75 -1.84 4.39 -11.36
N GLY A 76 -1.45 5.17 -12.37
CA GLY A 76 -0.04 5.32 -12.82
C GLY A 76 0.53 6.74 -12.75
N ILE A 77 -0.27 7.71 -12.31
CA ILE A 77 0.11 9.12 -12.27
C ILE A 77 0.80 9.52 -10.96
N SER A 78 1.37 10.72 -10.90
CA SER A 78 1.93 11.28 -9.66
C SER A 78 0.84 11.86 -8.78
N GLU A 79 1.02 11.76 -7.46
CA GLU A 79 -0.01 12.07 -6.46
C GLU A 79 -0.14 13.57 -6.13
N THR A 80 -0.25 14.42 -7.16
CA THR A 80 -0.16 15.88 -7.01
C THR A 80 -1.48 16.58 -6.71
N ALA A 81 -1.41 17.75 -6.07
CA ALA A 81 -2.58 18.61 -5.83
C ALA A 81 -3.41 18.90 -7.10
N LYS A 82 -2.75 19.06 -8.26
CA LYS A 82 -3.42 19.24 -9.55
C LYS A 82 -4.24 18.01 -9.95
N GLU A 83 -3.68 16.82 -9.76
CA GLU A 83 -4.36 15.57 -10.10
C GLU A 83 -5.47 15.25 -9.10
N ILE A 84 -5.28 15.55 -7.80
CA ILE A 84 -6.32 15.47 -6.77
C ILE A 84 -7.53 16.32 -7.14
N TYR A 85 -7.30 17.57 -7.56
CA TYR A 85 -8.38 18.46 -8.00
C TYR A 85 -9.17 17.87 -9.17
N LYS A 86 -8.50 17.30 -10.18
CA LYS A 86 -9.17 16.67 -11.33
C LYS A 86 -10.02 15.47 -10.91
N ILE A 87 -9.51 14.62 -10.01
CA ILE A 87 -10.24 13.46 -9.49
C ILE A 87 -11.49 13.92 -8.74
N VAL A 88 -11.37 14.87 -7.82
CA VAL A 88 -12.52 15.40 -7.07
C VAL A 88 -13.53 16.11 -8.00
N ARG A 89 -13.05 16.81 -9.03
CA ARG A 89 -13.90 17.48 -10.03
C ARG A 89 -14.76 16.50 -10.84
N ALA A 90 -14.33 15.23 -10.99
CA ALA A 90 -15.10 14.22 -11.70
C ALA A 90 -16.43 13.88 -11.01
N ILE A 91 -16.53 14.11 -9.69
CA ILE A 91 -17.78 13.95 -8.95
C ILE A 91 -18.74 15.08 -9.35
N PRO A 92 -19.98 14.80 -9.78
CA PRO A 92 -20.97 15.86 -10.07
C PRO A 92 -21.30 16.69 -8.83
N ASP A 93 -21.59 17.98 -9.01
CA ASP A 93 -21.89 18.88 -7.88
C ASP A 93 -23.14 18.43 -7.12
N GLU A 94 -24.20 18.04 -7.82
CA GLU A 94 -25.46 17.51 -7.28
C GLU A 94 -25.29 16.23 -6.47
N ALA A 95 -24.19 15.50 -6.68
CA ALA A 95 -23.88 14.31 -5.91
C ALA A 95 -23.50 14.65 -4.46
N VAL A 96 -22.91 15.82 -4.20
CA VAL A 96 -22.26 16.14 -2.90
C VAL A 96 -22.60 17.51 -2.30
N ARG A 97 -23.09 18.47 -3.10
CA ARG A 97 -23.40 19.83 -2.67
C ARG A 97 -24.45 19.84 -1.57
N GLY A 98 -24.12 20.46 -0.44
CA GLY A 98 -24.99 20.58 0.73
C GLY A 98 -25.24 19.28 1.49
N LYS A 99 -24.55 18.18 1.14
CA LYS A 99 -24.68 16.89 1.82
C LYS A 99 -23.59 16.71 2.85
N ASP A 100 -23.94 16.01 3.93
CA ASP A 100 -22.98 15.49 4.90
C ASP A 100 -22.16 14.38 4.25
N VAL A 101 -20.85 14.47 4.37
CA VAL A 101 -19.88 13.57 3.75
C VAL A 101 -18.94 13.00 4.79
N ALA A 102 -18.85 11.67 4.81
CA ALA A 102 -17.76 10.92 5.42
C ALA A 102 -16.70 10.68 4.34
N LEU A 103 -15.58 11.41 4.44
CA LEU A 103 -14.52 11.35 3.45
C LEU A 103 -13.57 10.19 3.75
N PHE A 104 -13.42 9.26 2.82
CA PHE A 104 -12.49 8.14 2.91
C PHE A 104 -11.32 8.35 1.94
N VAL A 105 -10.14 8.56 2.50
CA VAL A 105 -8.89 8.90 1.82
C VAL A 105 -7.87 7.79 2.04
N GLU A 106 -7.58 7.02 0.99
CA GLU A 106 -6.64 5.91 1.09
C GLU A 106 -5.17 6.36 1.17
N ALA A 107 -4.84 7.39 0.41
CA ALA A 107 -3.52 8.01 0.34
C ALA A 107 -3.66 9.51 0.64
N PRO A 108 -3.63 9.92 1.91
CA PRO A 108 -3.72 11.33 2.27
C PRO A 108 -2.52 12.08 1.69
N VAL A 109 -2.77 13.27 1.13
CA VAL A 109 -1.72 14.18 0.65
C VAL A 109 -2.08 15.55 1.20
N ALA A 110 -1.43 15.93 2.30
CA ALA A 110 -1.85 17.05 3.13
C ALA A 110 -3.36 17.03 3.42
N ARG A 111 -4.07 18.15 3.20
CA ARG A 111 -5.53 18.25 3.29
C ARG A 111 -6.20 18.53 1.94
N HIS A 112 -5.58 18.10 0.84
CA HIS A 112 -6.05 18.44 -0.50
C HIS A 112 -7.40 17.79 -0.83
N TRP A 113 -7.69 16.58 -0.33
CA TRP A 113 -8.95 15.91 -0.64
C TRP A 113 -10.13 16.63 0.00
N SER A 114 -10.08 16.88 1.32
CA SER A 114 -11.17 17.59 2.00
C SER A 114 -11.32 19.03 1.55
N ASN A 115 -10.22 19.75 1.26
CA ASN A 115 -10.29 21.12 0.74
C ASN A 115 -11.00 21.19 -0.61
N ASN A 116 -10.69 20.29 -1.55
CA ASN A 116 -11.36 20.26 -2.85
C ASN A 116 -12.83 19.84 -2.74
N MET A 117 -13.18 18.95 -1.81
CA MET A 117 -14.58 18.61 -1.54
C MET A 117 -15.37 19.79 -0.96
N ARG A 118 -14.77 20.60 -0.09
CA ARG A 118 -15.39 21.83 0.42
C ARG A 118 -15.62 22.88 -0.67
N ILE A 119 -14.76 22.97 -1.69
CA ILE A 119 -14.99 23.82 -2.87
C ILE A 119 -16.28 23.41 -3.60
N LYS A 120 -16.60 22.09 -3.63
CA LYS A 120 -17.88 21.57 -4.15
C LYS A 120 -19.06 21.76 -3.19
N LYS A 121 -18.86 22.48 -2.08
CA LYS A 121 -19.84 22.74 -1.02
C LYS A 121 -20.34 21.46 -0.33
N ALA A 122 -19.51 20.43 -0.23
CA ALA A 122 -19.79 19.27 0.62
C ALA A 122 -19.53 19.62 2.10
N ASN A 123 -20.38 19.14 3.01
CA ASN A 123 -20.17 19.28 4.44
C ASN A 123 -19.39 18.07 4.97
N ILE A 124 -18.09 18.22 5.22
CA ILE A 124 -17.27 17.10 5.71
C ILE A 124 -17.52 16.89 7.20
N VAL A 125 -18.31 15.87 7.55
CA VAL A 125 -18.68 15.56 8.95
C VAL A 125 -17.72 14.56 9.59
N SER A 126 -16.98 13.80 8.78
CA SER A 126 -15.90 12.92 9.25
C SER A 126 -14.90 12.67 8.12
N SER A 127 -13.64 12.38 8.48
CA SER A 127 -12.58 12.09 7.52
C SER A 127 -11.47 11.30 8.18
N ASN A 128 -10.81 10.41 7.43
CA ASN A 128 -9.55 9.79 7.84
C ASN A 128 -8.29 10.53 7.33
N GLU A 129 -8.45 11.65 6.62
CA GLU A 129 -7.34 12.46 6.12
C GLU A 129 -6.52 13.07 7.29
N GLN A 130 -5.19 12.98 7.19
CA GLN A 130 -4.21 13.62 8.07
C GLN A 130 -2.99 14.03 7.23
N ASN A 131 -2.32 15.12 7.58
CA ASN A 131 -1.18 15.63 6.81
C ASN A 131 0.20 15.11 7.28
N LEU A 132 0.27 14.23 8.29
CA LEU A 132 1.52 13.73 8.86
C LEU A 132 2.39 12.96 7.86
N ARG A 133 1.79 12.44 6.78
CA ARG A 133 2.50 11.76 5.68
C ARG A 133 3.66 12.57 5.12
N SER A 134 3.48 13.89 4.98
CA SER A 134 4.51 14.78 4.45
C SER A 134 5.79 14.77 5.29
N PHE A 135 5.70 14.40 6.58
CA PHE A 135 6.84 14.26 7.48
C PHE A 135 7.36 12.81 7.56
N PHE A 136 6.46 11.84 7.80
CA PHE A 136 6.86 10.45 8.06
C PHE A 136 7.36 9.69 6.82
N GLU A 137 6.87 10.02 5.62
CA GLU A 137 7.38 9.42 4.37
C GLU A 137 8.63 10.14 3.83
N GLU A 138 9.01 11.28 4.43
CA GLU A 138 10.16 12.05 3.99
C GLU A 138 11.47 11.41 4.45
N LYS A 139 12.35 11.13 3.49
CA LYS A 139 13.58 10.36 3.68
C LYS A 139 14.61 11.14 4.50
N THR A 140 14.57 12.47 4.48
CA THR A 140 15.45 13.30 5.32
C THR A 140 15.20 13.10 6.82
N ASN A 141 14.00 12.66 7.20
CA ASN A 141 13.62 12.50 8.61
C ASN A 141 13.84 11.07 9.13
N LEU A 142 14.08 10.09 8.26
CA LEU A 142 14.06 8.67 8.60
C LEU A 142 15.03 8.31 9.74
N GLU A 143 16.27 8.81 9.70
CA GLU A 143 17.27 8.51 10.72
C GLU A 143 16.79 8.96 12.12
N LYS A 144 16.30 10.21 12.24
CA LYS A 144 15.78 10.75 13.49
C LYS A 144 14.54 9.99 13.95
N ILE A 145 13.63 9.62 13.04
CA ILE A 145 12.45 8.81 13.36
C ILE A 145 12.87 7.46 13.97
N LEU A 146 13.78 6.74 13.32
CA LEU A 146 14.22 5.42 13.80
C LEU A 146 15.00 5.52 15.11
N LYS A 147 15.90 6.48 15.24
CA LYS A 147 16.65 6.71 16.48
C LYS A 147 15.73 7.04 17.65
N THR A 148 14.76 7.94 17.47
CA THR A 148 13.79 8.29 18.53
C THR A 148 12.87 7.11 18.86
N ALA A 149 12.56 6.23 17.90
CA ALA A 149 11.83 5.00 18.14
C ALA A 149 12.67 3.90 18.83
N GLY A 150 13.99 4.06 18.95
CA GLY A 150 14.92 3.03 19.43
C GLY A 150 15.08 1.87 18.44
N LEU A 151 15.15 2.21 17.15
CA LEU A 151 15.32 1.32 16.00
C LEU A 151 16.57 1.70 15.17
N GLU A 152 17.57 2.32 15.79
CA GLU A 152 18.81 2.69 15.08
C GLU A 152 19.55 1.49 14.46
N ASP A 153 19.38 0.30 15.02
CA ASP A 153 19.93 -0.96 14.50
C ASP A 153 19.33 -1.31 13.13
N CYS A 154 18.10 -0.88 12.85
CA CYS A 154 17.38 -1.16 11.61
C CYS A 154 17.64 -0.12 10.50
N PHE A 155 18.44 0.92 10.76
CA PHE A 155 18.67 2.01 9.80
C PHE A 155 19.69 1.62 8.73
N ILE A 156 19.30 1.69 7.46
CA ILE A 156 20.24 1.50 6.35
C ILE A 156 21.28 2.63 6.38
N PRO A 157 22.60 2.32 6.46
CA PRO A 157 23.64 3.33 6.45
C PRO A 157 23.47 4.26 5.25
N SER A 158 23.28 5.54 5.53
CA SER A 158 23.01 6.54 4.50
C SER A 158 23.30 7.96 4.99
N GLU A 159 23.37 8.91 4.06
CA GLU A 159 23.34 10.35 4.36
C GLU A 159 22.58 11.11 3.28
N VAL A 160 22.12 12.31 3.62
CA VAL A 160 21.46 13.23 2.68
C VAL A 160 22.46 14.30 2.26
N VAL A 161 22.62 14.48 0.96
CA VAL A 161 23.48 15.49 0.35
C VAL A 161 22.68 16.36 -0.61
N VAL A 162 23.23 17.53 -0.97
CA VAL A 162 22.64 18.40 -1.99
C VAL A 162 23.41 18.22 -3.29
N SER A 163 22.78 17.65 -4.32
CA SER A 163 23.45 17.21 -5.55
C SER A 163 24.24 18.34 -6.23
N GLU A 164 23.69 19.56 -6.27
CA GLU A 164 24.31 20.71 -6.94
C GLU A 164 25.54 21.25 -6.21
N LYS A 165 25.77 20.83 -4.96
CA LYS A 165 26.89 21.26 -4.13
C LYS A 165 28.06 20.26 -4.12
N LEU A 166 27.92 19.11 -4.78
CA LEU A 166 28.94 18.06 -4.77
C LEU A 166 30.05 18.35 -5.78
N THR A 167 31.29 18.31 -5.33
CA THR A 167 32.45 18.24 -6.21
C THR A 167 32.70 16.79 -6.66
N SER A 168 33.52 16.60 -7.72
CA SER A 168 33.94 15.25 -8.14
C SER A 168 34.63 14.46 -7.02
N LYS A 169 35.34 15.15 -6.12
CA LYS A 169 35.97 14.54 -4.96
C LYS A 169 34.93 14.07 -3.95
N ASP A 170 33.91 14.88 -3.67
CA ASP A 170 32.82 14.51 -2.77
C ASP A 170 32.05 13.30 -3.31
N MET A 171 31.75 13.29 -4.61
CA MET A 171 31.07 12.16 -5.26
C MET A 171 31.87 10.85 -5.14
N ALA A 172 33.19 10.90 -5.38
CA ALA A 172 34.05 9.74 -5.22
C ALA A 172 34.08 9.25 -3.76
N GLN A 173 34.17 10.17 -2.79
CA GLN A 173 34.16 9.82 -1.36
C GLN A 173 32.82 9.21 -0.93
N LEU A 174 31.70 9.75 -1.38
CA LEU A 174 30.37 9.21 -1.10
C LEU A 174 30.22 7.79 -1.65
N TYR A 175 30.60 7.57 -2.90
CA TYR A 175 30.56 6.24 -3.49
C TYR A 175 31.43 5.24 -2.70
N GLU A 176 32.67 5.61 -2.37
CA GLU A 176 33.56 4.74 -1.59
C GLU A 176 33.03 4.44 -0.18
N LYS A 177 32.36 5.41 0.45
CA LYS A 177 31.78 5.29 1.78
C LYS A 177 30.59 4.33 1.83
N TYR A 178 29.74 4.33 0.80
CA TYR A 178 28.49 3.55 0.79
C TYR A 178 28.49 2.33 -0.12
N LYS A 179 29.51 2.15 -0.97
CA LYS A 179 29.59 0.95 -1.81
C LYS A 179 29.71 -0.29 -0.92
N GLY A 180 28.77 -1.20 -1.07
CA GLY A 180 28.84 -2.51 -0.43
C GLY A 180 29.83 -3.43 -1.15
N ALA A 181 29.89 -4.70 -0.73
CA ALA A 181 30.73 -5.73 -1.35
C ALA A 181 30.42 -5.92 -2.85
N THR A 182 29.20 -5.58 -3.29
CA THR A 182 28.78 -5.70 -4.70
C THR A 182 29.01 -4.43 -5.52
N GLY A 183 29.63 -3.41 -4.94
CA GLY A 183 29.86 -2.12 -5.59
C GLY A 183 28.60 -1.27 -5.76
N LYS A 184 27.44 -1.76 -5.30
CA LYS A 184 26.16 -1.07 -5.48
C LYS A 184 25.94 0.00 -4.43
N VAL A 185 25.31 1.10 -4.88
CA VAL A 185 24.83 2.21 -4.04
C VAL A 185 23.43 2.60 -4.49
N VAL A 186 22.60 3.04 -3.55
CA VAL A 186 21.23 3.51 -3.82
C VAL A 186 21.20 5.03 -3.70
N LEU A 187 20.63 5.68 -4.72
CA LEU A 187 20.36 7.11 -4.77
C LEU A 187 18.84 7.32 -4.72
N GLN A 188 18.36 8.17 -3.83
CA GLN A 188 16.94 8.46 -3.71
C GLN A 188 16.71 9.97 -3.61
N SER A 189 15.95 10.53 -4.55
CA SER A 189 15.43 11.90 -4.44
C SER A 189 14.62 12.07 -3.14
N CYS A 190 14.87 13.17 -2.44
CA CYS A 190 14.19 13.55 -1.20
C CYS A 190 14.12 15.08 -1.05
N GLY A 191 13.53 15.57 0.03
CA GLY A 191 13.46 17.01 0.30
C GLY A 191 12.39 17.78 -0.48
N ALA A 192 12.33 19.09 -0.23
CA ALA A 192 11.24 19.98 -0.63
C ALA A 192 11.10 20.16 -2.16
N GLU A 193 12.14 19.85 -2.91
CA GLU A 193 12.20 19.91 -4.37
C GLU A 193 11.70 18.62 -5.05
N ASN A 194 11.55 17.51 -4.31
CA ASN A 194 11.22 16.19 -4.84
C ASN A 194 9.88 15.62 -4.32
N VAL A 195 8.96 16.51 -3.94
CA VAL A 195 7.65 16.19 -3.34
C VAL A 195 6.88 15.19 -4.22
N GLU A 196 6.35 14.13 -3.60
CA GLU A 196 5.43 13.11 -4.17
C GLU A 196 6.02 12.12 -5.21
N SER A 197 7.29 11.76 -5.09
CA SER A 197 7.90 10.66 -5.86
C SER A 197 7.61 9.26 -5.25
N GLY A 198 6.35 8.79 -5.36
CA GLY A 198 5.94 7.45 -4.95
C GLY A 198 6.27 6.34 -5.97
N GLY A 199 6.30 5.07 -5.52
CA GLY A 199 6.34 3.90 -6.42
C GLY A 199 7.70 3.63 -7.08
N GLY A 200 8.80 4.04 -6.45
CA GLY A 200 10.16 3.84 -6.97
C GLY A 200 10.60 4.88 -8.01
N LYS A 201 9.76 5.88 -8.31
CA LYS A 201 10.16 7.07 -9.07
C LYS A 201 11.20 7.83 -8.22
N GLY A 202 12.30 8.25 -8.83
CA GLY A 202 13.38 8.95 -8.11
C GLY A 202 14.31 8.05 -7.28
N THR A 203 14.22 6.72 -7.42
CA THR A 203 15.21 5.78 -6.87
C THR A 203 16.06 5.18 -8.00
N SER A 204 17.38 5.26 -7.86
CA SER A 204 18.36 4.69 -8.78
C SER A 204 19.30 3.76 -8.01
N ILE A 205 19.60 2.59 -8.59
CA ILE A 205 20.61 1.68 -8.07
C ILE A 205 21.76 1.72 -9.06
N VAL A 206 22.91 2.21 -8.61
CA VAL A 206 24.12 2.31 -9.43
C VAL A 206 25.11 1.24 -9.01
N SER A 207 25.91 0.74 -9.94
CA SER A 207 26.79 -0.42 -9.73
C SER A 207 28.28 -0.09 -9.77
N ASN A 208 28.64 1.14 -10.13
CA ASN A 208 30.03 1.60 -10.19
C ASN A 208 30.15 3.13 -9.97
N SER A 209 31.37 3.61 -9.77
CA SER A 209 31.69 5.01 -9.47
C SER A 209 31.33 5.97 -10.61
N GLU A 210 31.53 5.56 -11.86
CA GLU A 210 31.20 6.37 -13.03
C GLU A 210 29.68 6.57 -13.15
N GLU A 211 28.91 5.49 -13.06
CA GLU A 211 27.45 5.51 -13.05
C GLU A 211 26.92 6.33 -11.88
N PHE A 212 27.54 6.21 -10.69
CA PHE A 212 27.22 7.03 -9.53
C PHE A 212 27.35 8.52 -9.83
N CYS A 213 28.52 8.95 -10.33
CA CYS A 213 28.78 10.36 -10.66
C CYS A 213 27.80 10.88 -11.72
N GLN A 214 27.52 10.09 -12.76
CA GLN A 214 26.59 10.46 -13.82
C GLN A 214 25.14 10.55 -13.33
N THR A 215 24.74 9.68 -12.40
CA THR A 215 23.36 9.59 -11.92
C THR A 215 23.08 10.66 -10.87
N ILE A 216 23.98 10.86 -9.90
CA ILE A 216 23.72 11.78 -8.77
C ILE A 216 23.53 13.23 -9.24
N VAL A 217 24.22 13.66 -10.30
CA VAL A 217 24.08 15.01 -10.89
C VAL A 217 22.78 15.19 -11.69
N GLN A 218 22.06 14.11 -12.00
CA GLN A 218 20.74 14.17 -12.65
C GLN A 218 19.62 14.39 -11.63
N HIS A 219 19.88 14.16 -10.34
CA HIS A 219 18.94 14.48 -9.28
C HIS A 219 19.01 15.98 -8.94
N THR A 220 17.88 16.53 -8.51
CA THR A 220 17.75 17.93 -8.08
C THR A 220 17.63 18.01 -6.56
N GLY A 221 18.36 18.94 -5.95
CA GLY A 221 18.41 19.21 -4.51
C GLY A 221 18.88 18.02 -3.67
N HIS A 222 18.10 17.68 -2.65
CA HIS A 222 18.44 16.68 -1.66
C HIS A 222 18.33 15.26 -2.23
N VAL A 223 19.39 14.50 -2.03
CA VAL A 223 19.51 13.10 -2.43
C VAL A 223 20.00 12.31 -1.25
N LYS A 224 19.26 11.27 -0.88
CA LYS A 224 19.73 10.25 0.06
C LYS A 224 20.64 9.29 -0.69
N VAL A 225 21.89 9.21 -0.24
CA VAL A 225 22.89 8.22 -0.68
C VAL A 225 22.92 7.12 0.36
N ALA A 226 22.60 5.89 -0.02
CA ALA A 226 22.46 4.77 0.91
C ALA A 226 23.21 3.52 0.44
N SER A 227 23.71 2.74 1.40
CA SER A 227 24.25 1.41 1.13
C SER A 227 23.18 0.51 0.50
N PHE A 228 23.57 -0.26 -0.51
CA PHE A 228 22.70 -1.27 -1.09
C PHE A 228 22.64 -2.51 -0.18
N ILE A 229 21.44 -2.88 0.28
CA ILE A 229 21.21 -4.08 1.09
C ILE A 229 20.88 -5.26 0.17
N GLU A 230 21.73 -6.28 0.19
CA GLU A 230 21.47 -7.55 -0.50
C GLU A 230 20.49 -8.39 0.32
N GLY A 231 19.21 -8.28 0.01
CA GLY A 231 18.17 -8.97 0.76
C GLY A 231 16.84 -9.07 0.03
N CYS A 232 15.93 -9.86 0.58
CA CYS A 232 14.57 -9.94 0.07
C CYS A 232 13.74 -8.77 0.56
N CYS A 233 12.88 -8.25 -0.32
CA CYS A 233 11.94 -7.19 0.06
C CYS A 233 10.80 -7.79 0.89
N SER A 234 10.47 -7.10 1.98
CA SER A 234 9.31 -7.39 2.81
C SER A 234 8.53 -6.10 3.06
N ASN A 235 7.33 -6.23 3.61
CA ASN A 235 6.62 -5.12 4.20
C ASN A 235 5.79 -5.58 5.39
N VAL A 236 5.46 -4.62 6.25
CA VAL A 236 4.55 -4.81 7.36
C VAL A 236 3.54 -3.66 7.36
N SER A 237 2.26 -4.00 7.46
CA SER A 237 1.20 -3.03 7.68
C SER A 237 0.80 -3.03 9.14
N MET A 238 0.38 -1.88 9.64
CA MET A 238 -0.11 -1.75 11.01
C MET A 238 -1.25 -0.74 11.08
N PHE A 239 -2.10 -0.92 12.08
CA PHE A 239 -2.98 0.13 12.56
C PHE A 239 -2.32 0.82 13.75
N VAL A 240 -2.38 2.15 13.75
CA VAL A 240 -2.04 3.00 14.89
C VAL A 240 -3.28 3.83 15.23
N GLY A 241 -3.63 3.91 16.50
CA GLY A 241 -4.67 4.80 16.98
C GLY A 241 -4.49 5.10 18.46
N ASN A 242 -5.43 5.85 19.03
CA ASN A 242 -5.44 6.13 20.46
C ASN A 242 -6.87 6.00 21.02
N ARG A 243 -6.99 6.07 22.35
CA ARG A 243 -8.28 5.95 23.06
C ARG A 243 -8.91 7.31 23.39
N LEU A 244 -8.34 8.43 22.97
CA LEU A 244 -8.91 9.74 23.26
C LEU A 244 -9.96 10.07 22.20
N PRO A 245 -11.25 10.20 22.56
CA PRO A 245 -12.26 10.60 21.59
C PRO A 245 -12.01 12.03 21.11
N ASP A 246 -12.30 12.31 19.83
CA ASP A 246 -12.29 13.69 19.34
C ASP A 246 -13.40 14.52 20.02
N LYS A 247 -13.37 15.85 19.86
CA LYS A 247 -14.26 16.79 20.57
C LYS A 247 -15.75 16.47 20.42
N ASP A 248 -16.16 16.01 19.25
CA ASP A 248 -17.55 15.67 18.94
C ASP A 248 -17.83 14.16 19.12
N GLY A 249 -16.90 13.42 19.73
CA GLY A 249 -16.95 11.97 19.95
C GLY A 249 -16.70 11.11 18.70
N THR A 250 -16.86 11.67 17.50
CA THR A 250 -16.68 10.93 16.23
C THR A 250 -15.20 10.77 15.90
N GLY A 251 -14.72 9.54 15.92
CA GLY A 251 -13.31 9.21 15.77
C GLY A 251 -12.48 9.58 17.00
N VAL A 252 -11.17 9.42 16.86
CA VAL A 252 -10.20 9.71 17.94
C VAL A 252 -9.40 10.96 17.62
N VAL A 253 -8.79 11.54 18.66
CA VAL A 253 -7.93 12.73 18.55
C VAL A 253 -6.78 12.47 17.56
N LYS A 254 -6.52 13.47 16.70
CA LYS A 254 -5.49 13.43 15.66
C LYS A 254 -4.50 14.57 15.82
N GLY A 255 -3.24 14.26 15.54
CA GLY A 255 -2.19 15.25 15.33
C GLY A 255 -2.13 15.68 13.86
N GLU A 256 -1.56 16.86 13.64
CA GLU A 256 -1.35 17.44 12.31
C GLU A 256 -0.04 18.26 12.33
N LEU A 257 0.61 18.36 11.17
CA LEU A 257 1.56 19.43 10.87
C LEU A 257 0.82 20.76 10.76
N LEU A 258 1.40 21.80 11.33
CA LEU A 258 0.94 23.18 11.18
C LEU A 258 1.65 23.87 10.00
N PRO A 259 1.11 24.96 9.45
CA PRO A 259 1.71 25.65 8.30
C PRO A 259 3.16 26.10 8.49
N GLN A 260 3.57 26.37 9.72
CA GLN A 260 4.94 26.77 10.07
C GLN A 260 5.90 25.58 10.28
N ASP A 261 5.40 24.36 10.39
CA ASP A 261 6.24 23.18 10.61
C ASP A 261 6.97 22.83 9.31
N ASN A 262 8.27 22.54 9.39
CA ASN A 262 9.04 22.10 8.23
C ASN A 262 8.98 20.58 8.12
N ALA A 263 8.16 20.08 7.20
CA ALA A 263 8.02 18.65 6.94
C ALA A 263 9.32 17.94 6.54
N PHE A 264 10.36 18.69 6.12
CA PHE A 264 11.65 18.16 5.67
C PHE A 264 12.76 18.26 6.72
N ALA A 265 12.46 18.81 7.90
CA ALA A 265 13.41 18.99 9.00
C ALA A 265 13.22 17.94 10.10
N PRO A 266 14.25 17.16 10.46
CA PRO A 266 14.16 16.14 11.51
C PRO A 266 13.67 16.66 12.86
N GLU A 267 13.96 17.91 13.21
CA GLU A 267 13.57 18.57 14.45
C GLU A 267 12.04 18.71 14.59
N THR A 268 11.31 18.69 13.47
CA THR A 268 9.84 18.69 13.47
C THR A 268 9.26 17.49 14.22
N LEU A 269 10.00 16.38 14.36
CA LEU A 269 9.56 15.26 15.20
C LEU A 269 9.34 15.68 16.66
N ASP A 270 10.25 16.47 17.22
CA ASP A 270 10.21 16.87 18.62
C ASP A 270 9.00 17.81 18.86
N ILE A 271 8.69 18.66 17.88
CA ILE A 271 7.50 19.52 17.86
C ILE A 271 6.22 18.67 17.82
N LEU A 272 6.16 17.66 16.95
CA LEU A 272 5.00 16.77 16.83
C LEU A 272 4.77 15.97 18.11
N LEU A 273 5.83 15.49 18.76
CA LEU A 273 5.74 14.78 20.04
C LEU A 273 5.23 15.69 21.16
N GLN A 274 5.75 16.92 21.26
CA GLN A 274 5.25 17.90 22.22
C GLN A 274 3.76 18.18 22.00
N ARG A 275 3.36 18.43 20.75
CA ARG A 275 1.96 18.70 20.41
C ARG A 275 1.03 17.53 20.72
N GLY A 276 1.47 16.30 20.49
CA GLY A 276 0.73 15.11 20.89
C GLY A 276 0.52 15.01 22.40
N ALA A 277 1.54 15.35 23.19
CA ALA A 277 1.42 15.42 24.64
C ALA A 277 0.47 16.54 25.10
N GLU A 278 0.48 17.70 24.43
CA GLU A 278 -0.47 18.80 24.66
C GLU A 278 -1.92 18.41 24.33
N LEU A 279 -2.11 17.51 23.35
CA LEU A 279 -3.41 16.87 23.07
C LEU A 279 -3.79 15.79 24.09
N GLY A 280 -2.93 15.51 25.07
CA GLY A 280 -3.14 14.52 26.12
C GLY A 280 -2.79 13.08 25.72
N ILE A 281 -2.20 12.87 24.54
CA ILE A 281 -1.85 11.53 24.05
C ILE A 281 -0.65 11.00 24.83
N GLN A 282 -0.85 9.89 25.54
CA GLN A 282 0.20 9.19 26.28
C GLN A 282 0.32 7.74 25.79
N ASP A 283 1.44 7.08 26.11
CA ASP A 283 1.73 5.68 25.73
C ASP A 283 0.57 4.73 26.09
N LYS A 284 -0.03 4.93 27.27
CA LYS A 284 -1.18 4.14 27.76
C LYS A 284 -2.43 4.29 26.91
N ASP A 285 -2.54 5.34 26.09
CA ASP A 285 -3.70 5.62 25.26
C ASP A 285 -3.53 5.05 23.85
N ILE A 286 -2.30 4.73 23.45
CA ILE A 286 -1.96 4.31 22.08
C ILE A 286 -2.19 2.80 21.90
N LEU A 287 -2.86 2.46 20.80
CA LEU A 287 -3.06 1.11 20.32
C LEU A 287 -2.30 0.91 19.01
N VAL A 288 -1.43 -0.10 18.99
CA VAL A 288 -0.75 -0.57 17.77
C VAL A 288 -1.12 -2.02 17.51
N LEU A 289 -1.70 -2.29 16.34
CA LEU A 289 -1.99 -3.65 15.88
C LEU A 289 -1.24 -3.90 14.58
N ALA A 290 -0.23 -4.78 14.64
CA ALA A 290 0.61 -5.14 13.50
C ALA A 290 0.02 -6.34 12.74
N THR A 291 0.16 -6.33 11.42
CA THR A 291 0.03 -7.55 10.62
C THR A 291 1.35 -8.31 10.64
N ARG A 292 1.32 -9.59 10.26
CA ARG A 292 2.55 -10.31 9.87
C ARG A 292 3.29 -9.59 8.74
N GLY A 293 4.60 -9.83 8.66
CA GLY A 293 5.40 -9.45 7.50
C GLY A 293 4.98 -10.20 6.25
N THR A 294 5.28 -9.66 5.07
CA THR A 294 4.95 -10.31 3.79
C THR A 294 6.16 -10.37 2.88
N LEU A 295 6.26 -11.42 2.05
CA LEU A 295 7.32 -11.51 1.05
C LEU A 295 6.91 -10.72 -0.20
N LYS A 296 7.62 -9.63 -0.52
CA LYS A 296 7.28 -8.68 -1.59
C LYS A 296 8.11 -8.96 -2.84
N ALA A 297 7.44 -9.16 -3.97
CA ALA A 297 8.09 -9.25 -5.27
C ALA A 297 8.17 -7.86 -5.91
N VAL A 298 9.38 -7.47 -6.34
CA VAL A 298 9.68 -6.18 -6.94
C VAL A 298 10.46 -6.39 -8.23
N GLY A 299 10.08 -5.68 -9.29
CA GLY A 299 10.82 -5.69 -10.55
C GLY A 299 10.87 -7.03 -11.27
N ASP A 300 9.83 -7.85 -11.12
CA ASP A 300 9.77 -9.12 -11.86
C ASP A 300 9.55 -8.84 -13.35
N LYS A 301 10.52 -9.25 -14.18
CA LYS A 301 10.51 -9.04 -15.64
C LYS A 301 9.30 -9.68 -16.33
N ASN A 302 8.69 -10.69 -15.72
CA ASN A 302 7.51 -11.36 -16.26
C ASN A 302 6.21 -10.65 -15.83
N LEU A 303 6.26 -9.58 -15.05
CA LEU A 303 5.08 -8.85 -14.58
C LEU A 303 5.16 -7.34 -14.85
N THR A 304 6.35 -6.76 -14.92
CA THR A 304 6.58 -5.31 -15.14
C THR A 304 7.85 -5.04 -15.95
N LYS A 305 7.97 -3.83 -16.54
CA LYS A 305 9.23 -3.32 -17.12
C LYS A 305 10.14 -2.63 -16.11
N SER A 306 9.54 -2.05 -15.07
CA SER A 306 10.27 -1.27 -14.07
C SER A 306 10.94 -2.22 -13.07
N SER A 307 12.22 -2.01 -12.81
CA SER A 307 12.99 -2.75 -11.79
C SER A 307 12.56 -2.42 -10.35
N SER A 308 11.81 -1.34 -10.13
CA SER A 308 11.40 -0.86 -8.80
C SER A 308 9.90 -1.03 -8.51
N ASN A 309 9.09 -1.46 -9.48
CA ASN A 309 7.65 -1.66 -9.28
C ASN A 309 7.37 -2.91 -8.44
N GLY A 310 6.59 -2.78 -7.36
CA GLY A 310 6.06 -3.91 -6.60
C GLY A 310 4.97 -4.65 -7.38
N VAL A 311 5.20 -5.92 -7.69
CA VAL A 311 4.35 -6.75 -8.56
C VAL A 311 3.56 -7.83 -7.83
N GLY A 312 3.70 -7.94 -6.52
CA GLY A 312 2.89 -8.85 -5.72
C GLY A 312 3.48 -9.14 -4.36
N ASN A 313 2.70 -9.85 -3.56
CA ASN A 313 3.12 -10.30 -2.24
C ASN A 313 2.64 -11.73 -1.98
N ALA A 314 3.50 -12.53 -1.36
CA ALA A 314 3.08 -13.73 -0.65
C ALA A 314 2.85 -13.34 0.82
N LEU A 315 1.58 -13.24 1.21
CA LEU A 315 1.16 -12.75 2.53
C LEU A 315 1.29 -13.84 3.59
N GLY A 316 1.11 -15.10 3.21
CA GLY A 316 1.30 -16.25 4.09
C GLY A 316 2.74 -16.76 4.20
N HIS A 317 3.74 -15.99 3.78
CA HIS A 317 5.13 -16.40 3.96
C HIS A 317 5.47 -16.40 5.46
N ASN A 318 6.02 -17.51 5.94
CA ASN A 318 6.45 -17.63 7.34
C ASN A 318 7.96 -17.40 7.41
N PHE A 319 8.36 -16.24 7.94
CA PHE A 319 9.77 -15.99 8.26
C PHE A 319 10.19 -16.76 9.52
N SER A 320 11.49 -16.79 9.83
CA SER A 320 11.96 -17.32 11.10
C SER A 320 11.42 -16.49 12.27
N ASP A 321 11.39 -17.10 13.47
CA ASP A 321 10.90 -16.44 14.68
C ASP A 321 11.66 -15.13 14.96
N ASP A 322 12.99 -15.13 14.83
CA ASP A 322 13.82 -13.92 15.02
C ASP A 322 13.41 -12.75 14.10
N ILE A 323 13.10 -13.04 12.83
CA ILE A 323 12.63 -12.02 11.87
C ILE A 323 11.22 -11.56 12.26
N ASN A 324 10.33 -12.50 12.58
CA ASN A 324 8.96 -12.17 12.97
C ASN A 324 8.91 -11.32 14.24
N ASP A 325 9.76 -11.61 15.22
CA ASP A 325 9.90 -10.86 16.46
C ASP A 325 10.44 -9.45 16.18
N LYS A 326 11.45 -9.32 15.32
CA LYS A 326 11.97 -8.01 14.90
C LYS A 326 10.93 -7.20 14.12
N ILE A 327 10.14 -7.81 13.23
CA ILE A 327 9.04 -7.15 12.52
C ILE A 327 7.97 -6.64 13.49
N PHE A 328 7.63 -7.43 14.52
CA PHE A 328 6.72 -7.00 15.57
C PHE A 328 7.29 -5.85 16.38
N GLU A 329 8.55 -5.94 16.80
CA GLU A 329 9.27 -4.90 17.52
C GLU A 329 9.26 -3.57 16.74
N ILE A 330 9.64 -3.61 15.45
CA ILE A 330 9.59 -2.46 14.54
C ILE A 330 8.19 -1.86 14.53
N SER A 331 7.17 -2.68 14.36
CA SER A 331 5.78 -2.21 14.29
C SER A 331 5.34 -1.54 15.59
N GLN A 332 5.65 -2.13 16.74
CA GLN A 332 5.28 -1.57 18.04
C GLN A 332 6.02 -0.26 18.32
N LYS A 333 7.34 -0.21 18.12
CA LYS A 333 8.16 0.99 18.39
C LYS A 333 7.82 2.14 17.45
N LEU A 334 7.77 1.87 16.13
CA LEU A 334 7.42 2.87 15.13
C LEU A 334 5.96 3.33 15.29
N GLY A 335 5.02 2.39 15.43
CA GLY A 335 3.61 2.70 15.61
C GLY A 335 3.34 3.50 16.88
N MET A 336 4.04 3.19 17.98
CA MET A 336 3.97 3.95 19.22
C MET A 336 4.48 5.38 19.03
N LEU A 337 5.63 5.57 18.37
CA LEU A 337 6.16 6.90 18.06
C LEU A 337 5.17 7.72 17.20
N MET A 338 4.67 7.13 16.12
CA MET A 338 3.69 7.77 15.24
C MET A 338 2.40 8.11 16.00
N GLY A 339 1.94 7.21 16.88
CA GLY A 339 0.78 7.41 17.74
C GLY A 339 0.96 8.59 18.70
N LYS A 340 2.17 8.76 19.28
CA LYS A 340 2.51 9.93 20.12
C LYS A 340 2.46 11.23 19.34
N CYS A 341 2.78 11.23 18.06
CA CYS A 341 2.61 12.38 17.16
C CYS A 341 1.14 12.60 16.73
N GLY A 342 0.21 11.75 17.20
CA GLY A 342 -1.21 11.82 16.87
C GLY A 342 -1.61 11.15 15.55
N LYS A 343 -0.81 10.21 15.02
CA LYS A 343 -1.22 9.38 13.87
C LYS A 343 -2.40 8.48 14.24
N VAL A 344 -3.39 8.41 13.34
CA VAL A 344 -4.56 7.54 13.45
C VAL A 344 -4.82 6.82 12.13
N GLY A 345 -5.08 5.52 12.16
CA GLY A 345 -5.39 4.69 11.00
C GLY A 345 -4.20 3.87 10.51
N LEU A 346 -4.20 3.57 9.22
CA LEU A 346 -3.22 2.66 8.61
C LEU A 346 -1.88 3.33 8.36
N CYS A 347 -0.80 2.59 8.60
CA CYS A 347 0.57 2.91 8.20
C CYS A 347 1.37 1.59 8.05
N GLY A 348 2.65 1.68 7.75
CA GLY A 348 3.52 0.52 7.64
C GLY A 348 4.96 0.86 7.31
N ALA A 349 5.76 -0.17 7.09
CA ALA A 349 7.14 -0.04 6.65
C ALA A 349 7.44 -0.99 5.48
N ASP A 350 8.25 -0.52 4.54
CA ASP A 350 8.93 -1.38 3.58
C ASP A 350 10.27 -1.80 4.18
N LEU A 351 10.54 -3.11 4.15
CA LEU A 351 11.65 -3.75 4.84
C LEU A 351 12.57 -4.45 3.84
N MET A 352 13.84 -4.59 4.21
CA MET A 352 14.81 -5.45 3.54
C MET A 352 15.36 -6.46 4.54
N ILE A 353 15.29 -7.75 4.21
CA ILE A 353 15.83 -8.82 5.06
C ILE A 353 17.08 -9.37 4.37
N ASP A 354 18.25 -9.15 4.96
CA ASP A 354 19.51 -9.57 4.37
C ASP A 354 19.81 -11.07 4.59
N GLN A 355 20.94 -11.53 4.05
CA GLN A 355 21.36 -12.93 4.13
C GLN A 355 21.67 -13.40 5.56
N ASN A 356 21.90 -12.48 6.50
CA ASN A 356 22.13 -12.76 7.91
C ASN A 356 20.83 -12.66 8.72
N ASN A 357 19.67 -12.57 8.05
CA ASN A 357 18.35 -12.35 8.65
C ASN A 357 18.21 -11.01 9.41
N HIS A 358 19.11 -10.05 9.18
CA HIS A 358 18.95 -8.72 9.74
C HIS A 358 17.87 -7.95 8.96
N VAL A 359 17.00 -7.25 9.70
CA VAL A 359 15.84 -6.53 9.15
C VAL A 359 16.13 -5.04 9.10
N TRP A 360 16.28 -4.52 7.90
CA TRP A 360 16.50 -3.11 7.63
C TRP A 360 15.20 -2.40 7.24
N ILE A 361 15.01 -1.15 7.66
CA ILE A 361 13.86 -0.31 7.26
C ILE A 361 14.28 0.55 6.06
N ASN A 362 13.64 0.29 4.92
CA ASN A 362 13.87 1.07 3.69
C ASN A 362 13.04 2.36 3.67
N GLU A 363 11.76 2.28 4.04
CA GLU A 363 10.82 3.41 4.00
C GLU A 363 9.69 3.21 5.02
N VAL A 364 9.26 4.29 5.65
CA VAL A 364 8.02 4.36 6.44
C VAL A 364 6.91 4.90 5.55
N ASN A 365 5.73 4.30 5.62
CA ASN A 365 4.57 4.63 4.80
C ASN A 365 3.41 5.07 5.72
N ASP A 366 2.95 6.30 5.61
CA ASP A 366 1.90 6.87 6.45
C ASP A 366 0.49 6.74 5.83
N ARG A 367 0.21 5.54 5.32
CA ARG A 367 -0.99 5.26 4.53
C ARG A 367 -1.26 3.77 4.44
N GLN A 368 -2.39 3.42 3.82
CA GLN A 368 -2.65 2.04 3.41
C GLN A 368 -1.58 1.58 2.41
N GLN A 369 -1.04 0.39 2.63
CA GLN A 369 -0.09 -0.25 1.71
C GLN A 369 -0.81 -1.25 0.80
N GLY A 370 -0.11 -1.73 -0.23
CA GLY A 370 -0.62 -2.72 -1.18
C GLY A 370 -1.29 -3.96 -0.56
N PRO A 371 -0.72 -4.61 0.47
CA PRO A 371 -1.26 -5.83 1.07
C PRO A 371 -2.28 -5.61 2.20
N THR A 372 -2.42 -4.38 2.71
CA THR A 372 -3.14 -4.09 3.96
C THR A 372 -4.56 -4.64 4.00
N GLU A 373 -5.34 -4.43 2.94
CA GLU A 373 -6.72 -4.92 2.86
C GLU A 373 -6.78 -6.44 2.92
N GLN A 374 -5.96 -7.13 2.13
CA GLN A 374 -5.97 -8.58 2.06
C GLN A 374 -5.45 -9.22 3.37
N LEU A 375 -4.45 -8.62 4.02
CA LEU A 375 -4.01 -9.02 5.36
C LEU A 375 -5.12 -8.87 6.41
N SER A 376 -5.90 -7.79 6.32
CA SER A 376 -7.08 -7.60 7.19
C SER A 376 -8.11 -8.71 6.97
N LEU A 377 -8.44 -9.03 5.72
CA LEU A 377 -9.38 -10.10 5.38
C LEU A 377 -8.88 -11.48 5.81
N ASP A 378 -7.58 -11.76 5.68
CA ASP A 378 -6.98 -13.01 6.13
C ASP A 378 -7.05 -13.15 7.66
N ALA A 379 -6.79 -12.06 8.40
CA ALA A 379 -6.93 -12.03 9.85
C ALA A 379 -8.37 -12.29 10.29
N GLU A 380 -9.34 -11.60 9.68
CA GLU A 380 -10.76 -11.75 9.97
C GLU A 380 -11.28 -13.16 9.67
N SER A 381 -10.84 -13.74 8.54
CA SER A 381 -11.16 -15.13 8.18
C SER A 381 -10.60 -16.15 9.20
N ALA A 382 -9.56 -15.77 9.94
CA ALA A 382 -8.96 -16.57 11.01
C ALA A 382 -9.54 -16.25 12.40
N GLY A 383 -10.60 -15.43 12.49
CA GLY A 383 -11.21 -15.02 13.76
C GLY A 383 -10.39 -13.99 14.55
N LEU A 384 -9.52 -13.25 13.87
CA LEU A 384 -8.72 -12.15 14.42
C LEU A 384 -9.28 -10.80 13.96
N VAL A 385 -8.90 -9.72 14.64
CA VAL A 385 -9.28 -8.36 14.23
C VAL A 385 -8.46 -7.91 13.04
N GLY A 386 -9.14 -7.50 11.98
CA GLY A 386 -8.53 -6.88 10.81
C GLY A 386 -8.26 -5.39 11.03
N ILE A 387 -7.05 -4.95 10.67
CA ILE A 387 -6.59 -3.56 10.86
C ILE A 387 -7.35 -2.54 10.00
N HIS A 388 -7.94 -2.96 8.87
CA HIS A 388 -8.68 -2.04 8.00
C HIS A 388 -10.00 -1.59 8.63
N ARG A 389 -10.75 -2.54 9.22
CA ARG A 389 -11.98 -2.24 9.97
C ARG A 389 -11.68 -1.43 11.24
N LEU A 390 -10.58 -1.73 11.92
CA LEU A 390 -10.16 -0.97 13.09
C LEU A 390 -9.82 0.49 12.72
N ALA A 391 -9.13 0.70 11.59
CA ALA A 391 -8.88 2.04 11.04
C ALA A 391 -10.19 2.79 10.72
N PHE A 392 -11.21 2.11 10.19
CA PHE A 392 -12.52 2.73 9.99
C PHE A 392 -13.13 3.18 11.33
N ILE A 393 -13.18 2.30 12.33
CA ILE A 393 -13.77 2.61 13.65
C ILE A 393 -13.09 3.83 14.27
N ALA A 394 -11.76 3.88 14.26
CA ALA A 394 -11.00 5.00 14.84
C ALA A 394 -11.23 6.36 14.16
N ASN A 395 -11.80 6.37 12.95
CA ASN A 395 -12.05 7.59 12.19
C ASN A 395 -13.54 7.99 12.11
N TYR A 396 -14.47 7.04 12.27
CA TYR A 396 -15.88 7.24 11.92
C TYR A 396 -16.87 6.81 13.01
N ALA A 397 -16.46 6.00 14.00
CA ALA A 397 -17.35 5.58 15.09
C ALA A 397 -17.38 6.63 16.21
N ASP A 398 -18.43 6.61 17.04
CA ASP A 398 -18.41 7.34 18.32
C ASP A 398 -17.42 6.66 19.27
N CYS A 399 -16.21 7.21 19.33
CA CYS A 399 -15.14 6.72 20.18
C CYS A 399 -15.30 7.17 21.63
N SER A 400 -16.24 8.06 21.96
CA SER A 400 -16.56 8.36 23.36
C SER A 400 -17.38 7.21 24.00
N HIS A 401 -18.03 6.40 23.17
CA HIS A 401 -18.89 5.31 23.63
C HIS A 401 -18.10 4.24 24.43
N PRO A 402 -18.57 3.82 25.63
CA PRO A 402 -17.85 2.88 26.49
C PRO A 402 -17.48 1.55 25.82
N ARG A 403 -18.34 1.09 24.91
CA ARG A 403 -18.13 -0.12 24.11
C ARG A 403 -16.87 -0.02 23.22
N VAL A 404 -16.66 1.11 22.54
CA VAL A 404 -15.49 1.35 21.68
C VAL A 404 -14.22 1.48 22.53
N GLN A 405 -14.32 2.22 23.63
CA GLN A 405 -13.23 2.37 24.60
C GLN A 405 -12.75 1.02 25.16
N LYS A 406 -13.70 0.16 25.53
CA LYS A 406 -13.41 -1.19 26.01
C LYS A 406 -12.74 -2.05 24.93
N LEU A 407 -13.23 -2.01 23.68
CA LEU A 407 -12.60 -2.72 22.57
C LEU A 407 -11.14 -2.30 22.39
N PHE A 408 -10.88 -0.99 22.28
CA PHE A 408 -9.51 -0.49 22.07
C PHE A 408 -8.58 -0.85 23.22
N TYR A 409 -9.05 -0.72 24.47
CA TYR A 409 -8.29 -1.14 25.64
C TYR A 409 -7.98 -2.65 25.59
N GLN A 410 -8.97 -3.50 25.31
CA GLN A 410 -8.75 -4.94 25.24
C GLN A 410 -7.76 -5.32 24.14
N LEU A 411 -7.87 -4.71 22.95
CA LEU A 411 -6.94 -4.93 21.84
C LEU A 411 -5.51 -4.51 22.21
N GLN A 412 -5.35 -3.41 22.93
CA GLN A 412 -4.04 -2.94 23.40
C GLN A 412 -3.38 -3.98 24.31
N GLN A 413 -4.16 -4.62 25.19
CA GLN A 413 -3.64 -5.65 26.11
C GLN A 413 -3.28 -6.97 25.43
N VAL A 414 -3.78 -7.23 24.21
CA VAL A 414 -3.59 -8.52 23.53
C VAL A 414 -2.87 -8.42 22.18
N SER A 415 -2.39 -7.24 21.79
CA SER A 415 -1.81 -6.99 20.46
C SER A 415 -0.69 -7.97 20.10
N GLY A 416 0.25 -8.24 21.02
CA GLY A 416 1.33 -9.21 20.80
C GLY A 416 0.83 -10.65 20.64
N LYS A 417 -0.17 -11.06 21.44
CA LYS A 417 -0.79 -12.39 21.31
C LYS A 417 -1.56 -12.52 19.99
N MET A 418 -2.19 -11.44 19.53
CA MET A 418 -2.85 -11.40 18.23
C MET A 418 -1.86 -11.50 17.08
N TYR A 419 -0.73 -10.79 17.16
CA TYR A 419 0.33 -10.91 16.18
C TYR A 419 0.85 -12.35 16.08
N ALA A 420 1.21 -12.96 17.21
CA ALA A 420 1.68 -14.35 17.26
C ALA A 420 0.65 -15.33 16.68
N GLN A 421 -0.64 -15.17 17.02
CA GLN A 421 -1.71 -15.98 16.44
C GLN A 421 -1.87 -15.74 14.94
N SER A 422 -1.63 -14.51 14.49
CA SER A 422 -1.70 -14.17 13.07
C SER A 422 -0.64 -14.95 12.29
N LEU A 423 0.56 -15.20 12.81
CA LEU A 423 1.60 -15.96 12.10
C LEU A 423 1.16 -17.39 11.75
N GLN A 424 0.24 -17.96 12.54
CA GLN A 424 -0.25 -19.32 12.39
C GLN A 424 -1.42 -19.48 11.41
N SER A 425 -2.02 -18.38 10.92
CA SER A 425 -3.16 -18.50 9.99
C SER A 425 -2.73 -18.66 8.53
N ASP A 426 -3.58 -19.28 7.72
CA ASP A 426 -3.40 -19.37 6.27
C ASP A 426 -3.37 -17.96 5.66
N GLY A 427 -2.20 -17.54 5.18
CA GLY A 427 -2.07 -16.27 4.46
C GLY A 427 -2.27 -16.46 2.96
N SER A 428 -2.92 -15.48 2.34
CA SER A 428 -3.14 -15.43 0.91
C SER A 428 -1.91 -14.89 0.15
N PHE A 429 -2.08 -14.67 -1.14
CA PHE A 429 -1.13 -13.95 -1.98
C PHE A 429 -1.92 -13.05 -2.92
N TYR A 430 -1.22 -12.10 -3.53
CA TYR A 430 -1.70 -11.49 -4.75
C TYR A 430 -0.59 -11.23 -5.77
N ILE A 431 -0.92 -11.36 -7.05
CA ILE A 431 -0.08 -10.97 -8.19
C ILE A 431 -0.71 -9.73 -8.83
N LYS A 432 0.03 -8.64 -8.95
CA LYS A 432 -0.37 -7.44 -9.70
C LYS A 432 -0.02 -7.64 -11.17
N MET A 433 -1.04 -7.66 -12.01
CA MET A 433 -0.88 -7.67 -13.46
C MET A 433 -0.77 -6.23 -13.94
N MET A 434 0.38 -5.86 -14.49
CA MET A 434 0.66 -4.51 -14.98
C MET A 434 0.55 -4.44 -16.52
N GLY A 435 0.23 -3.26 -17.06
CA GLY A 435 0.41 -2.96 -18.48
C GLY A 435 1.90 -3.01 -18.85
N LYS A 436 2.29 -3.91 -19.74
CA LYS A 436 3.69 -4.20 -20.07
C LYS A 436 4.16 -3.65 -21.41
N GLN A 437 3.27 -3.47 -22.39
CA GLN A 437 3.64 -3.02 -23.73
C GLN A 437 4.18 -1.58 -23.74
N ALA A 438 4.99 -1.24 -24.74
CA ALA A 438 5.37 0.16 -24.96
C ALA A 438 4.14 0.89 -25.51
N GLY A 439 3.76 2.02 -24.90
CA GLY A 439 2.51 2.71 -25.22
C GLY A 439 1.30 2.05 -24.56
N ASN A 440 0.28 1.70 -25.35
CA ASN A 440 -1.00 1.21 -24.88
C ASN A 440 -1.30 -0.21 -25.40
N ALA A 441 -1.88 -1.04 -24.54
CA ALA A 441 -2.49 -2.31 -24.91
C ALA A 441 -4.00 -2.12 -25.12
N THR A 442 -4.61 -2.80 -26.09
CA THR A 442 -6.07 -2.76 -26.29
C THR A 442 -6.72 -4.06 -25.85
N ALA A 443 -7.64 -3.97 -24.90
CA ALA A 443 -8.40 -5.11 -24.41
C ALA A 443 -9.21 -5.79 -25.52
N GLN A 444 -9.15 -7.11 -25.57
CA GLN A 444 -9.84 -7.96 -26.56
C GLN A 444 -11.14 -8.57 -26.03
N ILE A 445 -11.33 -8.51 -24.71
CA ILE A 445 -12.48 -9.06 -23.99
C ILE A 445 -13.00 -8.04 -22.98
N ASP A 446 -14.27 -8.18 -22.63
CA ASP A 446 -14.79 -7.64 -21.38
C ASP A 446 -14.36 -8.55 -20.24
N LEU A 447 -13.86 -7.98 -19.14
CA LEU A 447 -13.41 -8.72 -17.98
C LEU A 447 -13.80 -8.00 -16.69
N GLU A 448 -14.55 -8.72 -15.85
CA GLU A 448 -15.08 -8.24 -14.59
C GLU A 448 -14.46 -8.97 -13.39
N PRO A 449 -14.55 -8.41 -12.17
CA PRO A 449 -14.13 -9.11 -10.96
C PRO A 449 -14.91 -10.41 -10.79
N GLY A 450 -14.25 -11.41 -10.21
CA GLY A 450 -14.88 -12.71 -9.98
C GLY A 450 -13.87 -13.81 -9.70
N ILE A 451 -14.38 -14.98 -9.35
CA ILE A 451 -13.59 -16.21 -9.23
C ILE A 451 -13.81 -17.02 -10.50
N TYR A 452 -12.72 -17.39 -11.16
CA TYR A 452 -12.72 -18.09 -12.44
C TYR A 452 -11.95 -19.40 -12.35
N ALA A 453 -12.37 -20.39 -13.13
CA ALA A 453 -11.64 -21.63 -13.28
C ALA A 453 -10.45 -21.44 -14.23
N VAL A 454 -9.33 -22.09 -13.93
CA VAL A 454 -8.16 -22.16 -14.80
C VAL A 454 -7.79 -23.62 -14.95
N ARG A 455 -7.78 -24.10 -16.19
CA ARG A 455 -7.61 -25.51 -16.52
C ARG A 455 -6.30 -25.76 -17.23
N LYS A 456 -5.57 -26.76 -16.76
CA LYS A 456 -4.40 -27.31 -17.44
C LYS A 456 -4.85 -28.07 -18.68
N GLN A 457 -4.17 -27.80 -19.79
CA GLN A 457 -4.42 -28.42 -21.09
C GLN A 457 -3.48 -29.63 -21.28
N LYS A 458 -3.77 -30.47 -22.29
CA LYS A 458 -2.98 -31.67 -22.59
C LYS A 458 -1.52 -31.37 -22.95
N ASP A 459 -1.25 -30.19 -23.50
CA ASP A 459 0.10 -29.70 -23.83
C ASP A 459 0.83 -29.08 -22.63
N GLY A 460 0.22 -29.11 -21.44
CA GLY A 460 0.76 -28.54 -20.20
C GLY A 460 0.52 -27.04 -20.03
N SER A 461 -0.08 -26.36 -21.02
CA SER A 461 -0.47 -24.95 -20.89
C SER A 461 -1.68 -24.78 -19.96
N TRP A 462 -1.93 -23.56 -19.49
CA TRP A 462 -3.11 -23.24 -18.69
C TRP A 462 -4.07 -22.36 -19.48
N LYS A 463 -5.38 -22.54 -19.29
CA LYS A 463 -6.43 -21.75 -19.95
C LYS A 463 -7.42 -21.22 -18.92
N TRP A 464 -7.68 -19.92 -18.98
CA TRP A 464 -8.72 -19.27 -18.19
C TRP A 464 -10.10 -19.51 -18.80
N ASP A 465 -11.07 -19.82 -17.94
CA ASP A 465 -12.47 -19.98 -18.31
C ASP A 465 -13.30 -18.82 -17.72
N PHE A 466 -13.64 -17.85 -18.58
CA PHE A 466 -14.45 -16.69 -18.22
C PHE A 466 -15.96 -16.92 -18.41
N SER A 467 -16.39 -18.12 -18.82
CA SER A 467 -17.81 -18.40 -19.07
C SER A 467 -18.67 -18.43 -17.80
N LYS A 468 -18.05 -18.60 -16.63
CA LYS A 468 -18.73 -18.75 -15.35
C LYS A 468 -17.93 -18.12 -14.21
N LYS A 469 -18.62 -17.35 -13.36
CA LYS A 469 -18.11 -16.89 -12.06
C LYS A 469 -18.49 -17.89 -10.96
N TYR A 470 -17.54 -18.21 -10.09
CA TYR A 470 -17.75 -19.10 -8.94
C TYR A 470 -17.92 -18.30 -7.66
N ALA A 471 -18.64 -18.86 -6.69
CA ALA A 471 -18.90 -18.20 -5.41
C ALA A 471 -17.70 -18.28 -4.45
N THR A 472 -16.94 -19.38 -4.52
CA THR A 472 -15.79 -19.64 -3.64
C THR A 472 -14.61 -20.20 -4.42
N ALA A 473 -13.41 -20.04 -3.88
CA ALA A 473 -12.17 -20.62 -4.41
C ALA A 473 -11.52 -21.47 -3.31
N PRO A 474 -11.30 -22.78 -3.52
CA PRO A 474 -10.47 -23.56 -2.62
C PRO A 474 -9.02 -23.08 -2.66
N ASN A 475 -8.23 -23.47 -1.65
CA ASN A 475 -6.79 -23.23 -1.67
C ASN A 475 -6.15 -23.92 -2.89
N ILE A 476 -5.19 -23.25 -3.50
CA ILE A 476 -4.62 -23.58 -4.80
C ILE A 476 -3.49 -24.58 -4.63
N ASP A 477 -3.63 -25.71 -5.30
CA ASP A 477 -2.59 -26.71 -5.50
C ASP A 477 -2.36 -26.89 -7.01
N LEU A 478 -1.17 -26.50 -7.49
CA LEU A 478 -0.82 -26.59 -8.91
C LEU A 478 -0.59 -28.04 -9.40
N LYS A 479 -0.72 -29.05 -8.53
CA LYS A 479 -0.80 -30.46 -8.93
C LYS A 479 -2.15 -30.81 -9.57
N ASN A 480 -3.20 -30.05 -9.27
CA ASN A 480 -4.53 -30.27 -9.84
C ASN A 480 -4.58 -29.75 -11.28
N ASP A 481 -5.38 -30.40 -12.13
CA ASP A 481 -5.60 -29.96 -13.51
C ASP A 481 -6.60 -28.79 -13.61
N GLU A 482 -7.32 -28.49 -12.53
CA GLU A 482 -8.21 -27.34 -12.43
C GLU A 482 -7.98 -26.62 -11.10
N ILE A 483 -7.85 -25.29 -11.19
CA ILE A 483 -7.74 -24.40 -10.03
C ILE A 483 -8.72 -23.24 -10.17
N TYR A 484 -8.96 -22.53 -9.07
CA TYR A 484 -9.88 -21.39 -9.02
C TYR A 484 -9.14 -20.16 -8.53
N LEU A 485 -9.16 -19.09 -9.32
CA LEU A 485 -8.43 -17.86 -9.03
C LEU A 485 -9.38 -16.68 -8.98
N LYS A 486 -9.22 -15.82 -7.97
CA LYS A 486 -9.97 -14.57 -7.85
C LYS A 486 -9.26 -13.48 -8.64
N LEU A 487 -10.00 -12.80 -9.51
CA LEU A 487 -9.60 -11.54 -10.12
C LEU A 487 -10.25 -10.39 -9.36
N SER A 488 -9.42 -9.47 -8.86
CA SER A 488 -9.83 -8.31 -8.08
C SER A 488 -9.35 -7.02 -8.72
N GLY A 489 -10.09 -5.93 -8.54
CA GLY A 489 -9.70 -4.60 -9.02
C GLY A 489 -9.68 -4.47 -10.54
N VAL A 490 -10.43 -5.31 -11.26
CA VAL A 490 -10.54 -5.30 -12.72
C VAL A 490 -11.89 -4.73 -13.15
N SER A 491 -11.89 -3.92 -14.20
CA SER A 491 -13.10 -3.55 -14.94
C SER A 491 -12.59 -3.14 -16.32
N LEU A 492 -12.42 -4.15 -17.17
CA LEU A 492 -11.80 -3.99 -18.47
C LEU A 492 -12.89 -4.16 -19.52
N HIS A 493 -13.10 -3.15 -20.36
CA HIS A 493 -14.03 -3.22 -21.48
C HIS A 493 -13.28 -3.53 -22.77
N LYS A 494 -13.88 -4.31 -23.66
CA LYS A 494 -13.31 -4.59 -24.98
C LYS A 494 -13.09 -3.28 -25.73
N GLY A 495 -11.88 -3.10 -26.28
CA GLY A 495 -11.46 -1.88 -26.94
C GLY A 495 -10.82 -0.84 -26.00
N GLN A 496 -10.90 -1.02 -24.68
CA GLN A 496 -10.25 -0.13 -23.72
C GLN A 496 -8.73 -0.19 -23.86
N THR A 497 -8.10 0.99 -23.82
CA THR A 497 -6.65 1.13 -23.82
C THR A 497 -6.10 1.08 -22.39
N VAL A 498 -5.05 0.30 -22.20
CA VAL A 498 -4.30 0.18 -20.95
C VAL A 498 -2.88 0.70 -21.16
N PRO A 499 -2.49 1.78 -20.48
CA PRO A 499 -1.14 2.32 -20.64
C PRO A 499 -0.08 1.46 -19.94
N SER A 500 1.14 1.54 -20.43
CA SER A 500 2.31 0.95 -19.77
C SER A 500 2.40 1.39 -18.31
N GLY A 501 2.61 0.44 -17.40
CA GLY A 501 2.74 0.70 -15.97
C GLY A 501 1.42 0.89 -15.20
N ALA A 502 0.26 0.93 -15.86
CA ALA A 502 -1.02 0.89 -15.15
C ALA A 502 -1.27 -0.48 -14.53
N GLN A 503 -1.90 -0.51 -13.36
CA GLN A 503 -2.34 -1.75 -12.73
C GLN A 503 -3.63 -2.20 -13.41
N ILE A 504 -3.60 -3.34 -14.12
CA ILE A 504 -4.78 -3.87 -14.81
C ILE A 504 -5.72 -4.54 -13.81
N LEU A 505 -5.16 -5.45 -13.01
CA LEU A 505 -5.90 -6.27 -12.06
C LEU A 505 -4.97 -6.93 -11.04
N ARG A 506 -5.57 -7.60 -10.05
CA ARG A 506 -4.87 -8.52 -9.15
C ARG A 506 -5.41 -9.94 -9.29
N ILE A 507 -4.51 -10.92 -9.38
CA ILE A 507 -4.83 -12.33 -9.14
C ILE A 507 -4.66 -12.58 -7.65
N VAL A 508 -5.68 -13.09 -6.98
CA VAL A 508 -5.70 -13.32 -5.52
C VAL A 508 -6.05 -14.78 -5.23
N GLY A 509 -5.40 -15.37 -4.24
CA GLY A 509 -5.69 -16.73 -3.81
C GLY A 509 -4.92 -17.15 -2.56
N LYS A 510 -5.15 -18.37 -2.08
CA LYS A 510 -4.40 -19.00 -0.98
C LYS A 510 -3.66 -20.20 -1.52
N ALA A 511 -2.34 -20.23 -1.41
CA ALA A 511 -1.53 -21.33 -1.92
C ALA A 511 -1.41 -22.49 -0.91
N LYS A 512 -1.29 -23.72 -1.41
CA LYS A 512 -0.94 -24.93 -0.63
C LYS A 512 0.21 -25.69 -1.29
N ASN A 513 0.89 -26.55 -0.53
CA ASN A 513 1.86 -27.54 -1.05
C ASN A 513 2.97 -26.93 -1.95
N GLY A 514 3.50 -25.78 -1.58
CA GLY A 514 4.55 -25.10 -2.37
C GLY A 514 4.04 -24.38 -3.63
N SER A 515 2.72 -24.22 -3.78
CA SER A 515 2.09 -23.51 -4.90
C SER A 515 2.13 -21.99 -4.78
N SER A 516 3.01 -21.42 -3.93
CA SER A 516 3.15 -19.97 -3.81
C SER A 516 3.56 -19.37 -5.16
N PRO A 517 2.94 -18.25 -5.60
CA PRO A 517 3.34 -17.57 -6.82
C PRO A 517 4.70 -16.89 -6.73
N PHE A 518 5.19 -16.63 -5.53
CA PHE A 518 6.50 -16.02 -5.33
C PHE A 518 7.42 -16.96 -4.57
N GLN A 519 8.68 -16.97 -5.00
CA GLN A 519 9.75 -17.74 -4.40
C GLN A 519 10.99 -16.87 -4.23
N MET A 520 11.80 -17.21 -3.23
CA MET A 520 13.11 -16.61 -3.00
C MET A 520 14.16 -17.36 -3.83
N ASN A 521 14.91 -16.63 -4.64
CA ASN A 521 16.07 -17.10 -5.38
C ASN A 521 17.28 -16.27 -4.90
N GLY A 522 17.98 -16.78 -3.89
CA GLY A 522 18.93 -15.98 -3.12
C GLY A 522 18.24 -14.76 -2.49
N ALA A 523 18.81 -13.57 -2.67
CA ALA A 523 18.24 -12.31 -2.18
C ALA A 523 17.03 -11.81 -3.00
N LYS A 524 16.67 -12.42 -4.14
CA LYS A 524 15.60 -11.92 -5.02
C LYS A 524 14.29 -12.68 -4.84
N VAL A 525 13.20 -11.96 -4.65
CA VAL A 525 11.84 -12.51 -4.74
C VAL A 525 11.34 -12.37 -6.18
N SER A 526 10.90 -13.47 -6.78
CA SER A 526 10.44 -13.48 -8.18
C SER A 526 9.23 -14.40 -8.36
N LEU A 527 8.51 -14.21 -9.47
CA LEU A 527 7.43 -15.08 -9.89
C LEU A 527 7.98 -16.50 -10.08
N ASN A 528 7.32 -17.47 -9.44
CA ASN A 528 7.61 -18.88 -9.59
C ASN A 528 7.34 -19.31 -11.04
N GLU A 529 8.29 -20.01 -11.68
CA GLU A 529 8.16 -20.46 -13.07
C GLU A 529 6.89 -21.30 -13.31
N LYS A 530 6.39 -22.03 -12.29
CA LYS A 530 5.13 -22.78 -12.38
C LYS A 530 3.90 -21.88 -12.60
N TRP A 531 3.97 -20.62 -12.17
CA TRP A 531 2.90 -19.63 -12.32
C TRP A 531 2.97 -18.86 -13.64
N ARG A 532 4.12 -18.86 -14.31
CA ARG A 532 4.31 -18.12 -15.55
C ARG A 532 3.32 -18.51 -16.65
N PRO A 533 3.05 -19.81 -16.93
CA PRO A 533 2.03 -20.19 -17.91
C PRO A 533 0.62 -19.67 -17.58
N ILE A 534 0.27 -19.58 -16.30
CA ILE A 534 -1.04 -19.09 -15.84
C ILE A 534 -1.17 -17.58 -16.10
N THR A 535 -0.14 -16.80 -15.73
CA THR A 535 -0.12 -15.36 -15.96
C THR A 535 -0.02 -15.02 -17.45
N ASP A 536 0.78 -15.76 -18.21
CA ASP A 536 0.96 -15.54 -19.64
C ASP A 536 -0.34 -15.82 -20.41
N SER A 537 -1.07 -16.87 -20.02
CA SER A 537 -2.39 -17.19 -20.54
C SER A 537 -3.42 -16.10 -20.25
N LEU A 538 -3.38 -15.47 -19.07
CA LEU A 538 -4.26 -14.35 -18.74
C LEU A 538 -3.97 -13.13 -19.63
N TYR A 539 -2.69 -12.77 -19.79
CA TYR A 539 -2.29 -11.69 -20.71
C TYR A 539 -2.73 -11.96 -22.15
N ALA A 540 -2.55 -13.20 -22.62
CA ALA A 540 -2.97 -13.62 -23.96
C ALA A 540 -4.48 -13.53 -24.15
N SER A 541 -5.26 -13.86 -23.11
CA SER A 541 -6.72 -13.76 -23.13
C SER A 541 -7.19 -12.30 -23.16
N MET A 542 -6.55 -11.42 -22.37
CA MET A 542 -6.93 -10.00 -22.29
C MET A 542 -6.51 -9.20 -23.51
N PHE A 543 -5.33 -9.46 -24.10
CA PHE A 543 -4.72 -8.58 -25.12
C PHE A 543 -4.30 -9.30 -26.40
N GLY A 544 -4.58 -10.60 -26.51
CA GLY A 544 -4.24 -11.42 -27.68
C GLY A 544 -2.93 -12.20 -27.53
N ALA A 545 -2.83 -13.31 -28.26
CA ALA A 545 -1.75 -14.31 -28.12
C ALA A 545 -0.32 -13.76 -28.35
N GLN A 546 -0.18 -12.66 -29.09
CA GLN A 546 1.13 -12.06 -29.39
C GLN A 546 1.62 -11.09 -28.31
N TYR A 547 0.80 -10.77 -27.29
CA TYR A 547 1.10 -9.73 -26.30
C TYR A 547 2.45 -9.93 -25.60
N ASN A 548 2.67 -11.14 -25.05
CA ASN A 548 3.90 -11.46 -24.34
C ASN A 548 5.11 -11.55 -25.30
N ARG A 549 4.91 -11.99 -26.55
CA ARG A 549 5.99 -12.07 -27.55
C ARG A 549 6.49 -10.69 -27.96
N GLN A 550 5.57 -9.75 -28.20
CA GLN A 550 5.89 -8.36 -28.53
C GLN A 550 6.65 -7.68 -27.38
N PHE A 551 6.32 -8.01 -26.13
CA PHE A 551 7.03 -7.55 -24.95
C PHE A 551 8.48 -8.04 -24.90
N THR A 552 8.71 -9.35 -25.07
CA THR A 552 10.06 -9.93 -25.05
C THR A 552 10.95 -9.35 -26.15
N LEU A 553 10.42 -9.19 -27.37
CA LEU A 553 11.16 -8.62 -28.50
C LEU A 553 11.55 -7.15 -28.27
N ALA A 554 10.68 -6.36 -27.64
CA ALA A 554 10.98 -4.97 -27.30
C ALA A 554 12.05 -4.85 -26.19
N ALA A 555 12.03 -5.74 -25.20
CA ALA A 555 13.03 -5.79 -24.14
C ALA A 555 14.42 -6.15 -24.68
N ILE A 556 14.50 -7.10 -25.62
CA ILE A 556 15.77 -7.47 -26.29
C ILE A 556 16.34 -6.28 -27.08
N ARG A 557 15.49 -5.57 -27.86
CA ARG A 557 15.92 -4.41 -28.64
C ARG A 557 16.44 -3.24 -27.79
N GLN A 558 15.93 -3.07 -26.57
CA GLN A 558 16.41 -2.05 -25.62
C GLN A 558 17.67 -2.48 -24.86
N GLY A 559 17.91 -3.79 -24.70
CA GLY A 559 19.16 -4.34 -24.16
C GLY A 559 20.32 -4.26 -25.15
N SER A 560 20.07 -4.47 -26.45
CA SER A 560 21.07 -4.38 -27.52
C SER A 560 21.47 -2.95 -27.92
N SER A 561 20.88 -1.92 -27.29
CA SER A 561 21.27 -0.51 -27.46
C SER A 561 22.07 0.03 -26.25
N ARG A 562 22.47 -0.85 -25.32
CA ARG A 562 23.32 -0.55 -24.16
C ARG A 562 24.51 -1.52 -24.06
N GLU A 563 24.99 -2.02 -25.20
CA GLU A 563 26.32 -2.64 -25.33
C GLU A 563 27.24 -1.72 -26.12
#